data_AF-A0A7V5AN37-F1
#
_entry.id   AF-A0A7V5AN37-F1
#
_cell.length_a   1.000
_cell.length_b   1.000
_cell.length_c   1.000
_cell.angle_alpha   90.00
_cell.angle_beta   90.00
_cell.angle_gamma   90.00
#
_symmetry.space_group_name_H-M   'P 1'
#
loop_
_entity.id
_entity.type
_entity.pdbx_description
1 polymer ?
#
loop_
_entity_poly.entity_id
_entity_poly.type
_entity_poly.pdbx_seq_one_letter_code
_entity_poly.pdbx_strand_id
1 'polypeptide(L)'
;MAKKLPEQALRVIVLFVTIGVVLFLVRLFIIPPVLKDTDLQKELATAREADREIKYAGAQVCSDCHEKQRNLKRSGYHRDLSCESCHGAAAKHTENPMEIKPSSPKKRDYCSYCHSYDASRPTGFPQINPQTHNPLKPCITCHNPHNPVPPKTPRSCAATLLRRLSHPDRKDQGGLIPCPD
;
A
#
# COMPACT_ATOMS: atom_id res chain seq x y z
N MET A 1 -49.35 29.20 -34.19
CA MET A 1 -48.48 28.83 -35.32
C MET A 1 -47.30 28.03 -34.78
N ALA A 2 -47.20 26.73 -35.09
CA ALA A 2 -46.04 25.94 -34.69
C ALA A 2 -44.82 26.34 -35.54
N LYS A 3 -43.78 26.87 -34.90
CA LYS A 3 -42.54 27.26 -35.57
C LYS A 3 -41.85 25.98 -36.05
N LYS A 4 -41.72 25.79 -37.38
CA LYS A 4 -41.04 24.62 -37.94
C LYS A 4 -39.59 24.63 -37.47
N LEU A 5 -39.11 23.49 -36.99
CA LEU A 5 -37.70 23.32 -36.63
C LEU A 5 -36.82 23.44 -37.88
N PRO A 6 -35.64 24.09 -37.77
CA PRO A 6 -34.70 24.15 -38.88
C PRO A 6 -34.21 22.74 -39.23
N GLU A 7 -33.98 22.48 -40.51
CA GLU A 7 -33.63 21.15 -41.03
C GLU A 7 -32.36 20.57 -40.37
N GLN A 8 -31.39 21.44 -40.05
CA GLN A 8 -30.17 21.09 -39.33
C GLN A 8 -30.46 20.53 -37.94
N ALA A 9 -31.41 21.13 -37.21
CA ALA A 9 -31.81 20.65 -35.88
C ALA A 9 -32.50 19.28 -35.97
N LEU A 10 -33.35 19.08 -36.99
CA LEU A 10 -34.00 17.79 -37.26
C LEU A 10 -32.98 16.68 -37.51
N ARG A 11 -31.95 16.91 -38.34
CA ARG A 11 -30.89 15.92 -38.61
C ARG A 11 -30.11 15.54 -37.35
N VAL A 12 -29.77 16.53 -36.53
CA VAL A 12 -29.05 16.30 -35.26
C VAL A 12 -29.92 15.52 -34.28
N ILE A 13 -31.20 15.86 -34.14
CA ILE A 13 -32.14 15.13 -33.27
C ILE A 13 -32.24 13.67 -33.71
N VAL A 14 -32.42 13.41 -35.01
CA VAL A 14 -32.48 12.04 -35.53
C VAL A 14 -31.20 11.26 -35.21
N LEU A 15 -30.02 11.85 -35.38
CA LEU A 15 -28.74 11.20 -35.04
C LEU A 15 -28.65 10.84 -33.55
N PHE A 16 -29.02 11.77 -32.64
CA PHE A 16 -28.98 11.48 -31.21
C PHE A 16 -30.01 10.42 -30.80
N VAL A 17 -31.19 10.46 -31.40
CA VAL A 17 -32.23 9.45 -31.15
C VAL A 17 -31.78 8.08 -31.66
N THR A 18 -31.19 7.98 -32.86
CA THR A 18 -30.70 6.70 -33.38
C THR A 18 -29.57 6.16 -32.51
N ILE A 19 -28.59 6.98 -32.14
CA ILE A 19 -27.52 6.58 -31.21
C ILE A 19 -28.11 6.15 -29.86
N GLY A 20 -29.04 6.91 -29.30
CA GLY A 20 -29.69 6.60 -28.02
C GLY A 20 -30.43 5.27 -28.06
N VAL A 21 -31.19 5.00 -29.13
CA VAL A 21 -31.89 3.73 -29.34
C VAL A 21 -30.90 2.58 -29.47
N VAL A 22 -29.83 2.75 -30.25
CA VAL A 22 -28.78 1.72 -30.40
C VAL A 22 -28.15 1.41 -29.04
N LEU A 23 -27.73 2.44 -28.28
CA LEU A 23 -27.14 2.25 -26.95
C LEU A 23 -28.11 1.59 -25.96
N PHE A 24 -29.40 1.93 -26.03
CA PHE A 24 -30.43 1.31 -25.21
C PHE A 24 -30.58 -0.18 -25.53
N LEU A 25 -30.63 -0.55 -26.80
CA LEU A 25 -30.68 -1.96 -27.23
C LEU A 25 -29.42 -2.72 -26.83
N VAL A 26 -28.24 -2.13 -26.98
CA VAL A 26 -26.97 -2.70 -26.49
C VAL A 26 -27.05 -2.95 -24.98
N ARG A 27 -27.56 -1.98 -24.21
CA ARG A 27 -27.73 -2.13 -22.76
C ARG A 27 -28.73 -3.23 -22.42
N LEU A 28 -29.80 -3.43 -23.18
CA LEU A 28 -30.78 -4.49 -22.89
C LEU A 28 -30.25 -5.88 -23.22
N PHE A 29 -29.69 -6.06 -24.42
CA PHE A 29 -29.42 -7.39 -24.98
C PHE A 29 -27.95 -7.83 -24.94
N ILE A 30 -27.00 -6.90 -24.97
CA ILE A 30 -25.57 -7.24 -25.10
C ILE A 30 -24.85 -7.22 -23.74
N ILE A 31 -25.13 -6.24 -22.89
CA ILE A 31 -24.44 -6.12 -21.60
C ILE A 31 -24.97 -7.20 -20.64
N PRO A 32 -24.13 -8.11 -20.12
CA PRO A 32 -24.56 -9.16 -19.20
C PRO A 32 -24.99 -8.59 -17.83
N PRO A 33 -25.86 -9.30 -17.08
CA PRO A 33 -26.36 -8.84 -15.79
C PRO A 33 -25.24 -8.61 -14.77
N VAL A 34 -24.16 -9.41 -14.80
CA VAL A 34 -22.97 -9.22 -13.94
C VAL A 34 -22.31 -7.86 -14.12
N LEU A 35 -22.50 -7.15 -15.23
CA LEU A 35 -21.95 -5.79 -15.39
C LEU A 35 -22.94 -4.68 -14.97
N LYS A 36 -24.18 -5.04 -14.62
CA LYS A 36 -25.25 -4.09 -14.24
C LYS A 36 -25.66 -4.23 -12.78
N ASP A 37 -25.62 -5.44 -12.25
CA ASP A 37 -26.07 -5.78 -10.91
C ASP A 37 -24.88 -5.78 -9.95
N THR A 38 -24.86 -4.81 -9.02
CA THR A 38 -23.78 -4.65 -8.05
C THR A 38 -23.75 -5.75 -7.01
N ASP A 39 -24.87 -6.40 -6.72
CA ASP A 39 -24.93 -7.44 -5.71
C ASP A 39 -24.41 -8.76 -6.28
N LEU A 40 -24.79 -9.08 -7.52
CA LEU A 40 -24.19 -10.20 -8.27
C LEU A 40 -22.66 -10.01 -8.45
N GLN A 41 -22.21 -8.77 -8.70
CA GLN A 41 -20.78 -8.46 -8.77
C GLN A 41 -20.05 -8.79 -7.46
N LYS A 42 -20.61 -8.36 -6.32
CA LYS A 42 -20.04 -8.60 -5.00
C LYS A 42 -20.03 -10.09 -4.66
N GLU A 43 -21.11 -10.80 -4.96
CA GLU A 43 -21.23 -12.23 -4.71
C GLU A 43 -20.17 -13.00 -5.50
N LEU A 44 -20.08 -12.78 -6.81
CA LEU A 44 -19.10 -13.47 -7.66
C LEU A 44 -17.66 -13.07 -7.32
N ALA A 45 -17.42 -11.81 -6.96
CA ALA A 45 -16.11 -11.38 -6.49
C ALA A 45 -15.74 -12.11 -5.18
N THR A 46 -16.66 -12.19 -4.23
CA THR A 46 -16.46 -12.87 -2.95
C THR A 46 -16.19 -14.36 -3.17
N ALA A 47 -17.00 -15.03 -3.99
CA ALA A 47 -16.81 -16.44 -4.33
C ALA A 47 -15.44 -16.68 -4.98
N ARG A 48 -15.03 -15.83 -5.93
CA ARG A 48 -13.72 -15.93 -6.59
C ARG A 48 -12.54 -15.72 -5.63
N GLU A 49 -12.65 -14.78 -4.69
CA GLU A 49 -11.59 -14.57 -3.70
C GLU A 49 -11.54 -15.69 -2.66
N ALA A 50 -12.70 -16.24 -2.27
CA ALA A 50 -12.79 -17.36 -1.33
C ALA A 50 -12.24 -18.68 -1.90
N ASP A 51 -12.28 -18.86 -3.23
CA ASP A 51 -11.74 -20.04 -3.91
C ASP A 51 -10.20 -20.04 -4.04
N ARG A 52 -9.53 -18.94 -3.65
CA ARG A 52 -8.06 -18.87 -3.72
C ARG A 52 -7.41 -19.74 -2.64
N GLU A 53 -6.35 -20.45 -3.02
CA GLU A 53 -5.50 -21.18 -2.08
C GLU A 53 -4.95 -20.24 -0.99
N ILE A 54 -5.10 -20.66 0.27
CA ILE A 54 -4.57 -19.94 1.43
C ILE A 54 -3.05 -20.10 1.49
N LYS A 55 -2.32 -19.02 1.21
CA LYS A 55 -0.85 -18.99 1.27
C LYS A 55 -0.29 -18.46 2.59
N TYR A 56 -1.10 -17.71 3.33
CA TYR A 56 -0.71 -17.05 4.57
C TYR A 56 -1.30 -17.78 5.77
N ALA A 57 -0.49 -18.01 6.79
CA ALA A 57 -0.91 -18.70 8.01
C ALA A 57 -1.61 -17.76 9.00
N GLY A 58 -1.28 -16.47 8.99
CA GLY A 58 -1.72 -15.50 9.98
C GLY A 58 -0.86 -15.50 11.26
N ALA A 59 -0.80 -14.34 11.91
CA ALA A 59 0.12 -14.10 13.03
C ALA A 59 -0.15 -14.93 14.30
N GLN A 60 -1.40 -15.37 14.49
CA GLN A 60 -1.77 -16.18 15.66
C GLN A 60 -1.11 -17.54 15.61
N VAL A 61 -1.18 -18.25 14.47
CA VAL A 61 -0.56 -19.58 14.29
C VAL A 61 0.95 -19.53 14.51
N CYS A 62 1.61 -18.44 14.08
CA CYS A 62 3.04 -18.25 14.35
C CYS A 62 3.35 -18.22 15.86
N SER A 63 2.43 -17.70 16.67
CA SER A 63 2.63 -17.49 18.11
C SER A 63 2.61 -18.79 18.91
N ASP A 64 1.95 -19.83 18.37
CA ASP A 64 1.82 -21.12 19.04
C ASP A 64 3.17 -21.86 19.13
N CYS A 65 4.11 -21.59 18.22
CA CYS A 65 5.47 -22.15 18.23
C CYS A 65 6.58 -21.09 18.47
N HIS A 66 6.36 -19.82 18.13
CA HIS A 66 7.36 -18.74 18.23
C HIS A 66 7.00 -17.67 19.27
N GLU A 67 6.56 -18.12 20.44
CA GLU A 67 6.06 -17.24 21.51
C GLU A 67 7.09 -16.17 21.93
N LYS A 68 8.37 -16.56 22.08
CA LYS A 68 9.45 -15.64 22.48
C LYS A 68 9.61 -14.48 21.50
N GLN A 69 9.64 -14.77 20.20
CA GLN A 69 9.77 -13.78 19.13
C GLN A 69 8.53 -12.89 19.09
N ARG A 70 7.34 -13.48 19.25
CA ARG A 70 6.07 -12.74 19.32
C ARG A 70 6.05 -11.78 20.51
N ASN A 71 6.44 -12.23 21.70
CA ASN A 71 6.45 -11.42 22.91
C ASN A 71 7.46 -10.26 22.79
N LEU A 72 8.62 -10.50 22.20
CA LEU A 72 9.60 -9.46 21.89
C LEU A 72 9.06 -8.45 20.86
N LYS A 73 8.44 -8.93 19.79
CA LYS A 73 7.79 -8.07 18.78
C LYS A 73 6.69 -7.22 19.37
N ARG A 74 5.89 -7.78 20.28
CA ARG A 74 4.78 -7.10 20.94
C ARG A 74 5.23 -5.93 21.81
N SER A 75 6.43 -5.99 22.41
CA SER A 75 6.98 -4.88 23.19
C SER A 75 7.68 -3.82 22.34
N GLY A 76 8.00 -4.10 21.08
CA GLY A 76 8.63 -3.17 20.15
C GLY A 76 7.65 -2.36 19.28
N TYR A 77 8.21 -1.54 18.40
CA TYR A 77 7.45 -0.68 17.48
C TYR A 77 6.86 -1.43 16.26
N HIS A 78 7.29 -2.67 16.01
CA HIS A 78 6.73 -3.53 14.96
C HIS A 78 5.57 -4.41 15.46
N ARG A 79 5.04 -4.18 16.66
CA ARG A 79 4.02 -5.01 17.29
C ARG A 79 2.79 -5.28 16.42
N ASP A 80 2.37 -4.31 15.61
CA ASP A 80 1.17 -4.40 14.78
C ASP A 80 1.40 -4.97 13.37
N LEU A 81 2.66 -5.19 12.96
CA LEU A 81 2.97 -5.81 11.66
C LEU A 81 2.70 -7.32 11.69
N SER A 82 2.20 -7.93 10.61
CA SER A 82 2.18 -9.40 10.55
C SER A 82 3.60 -9.96 10.45
N CYS A 83 3.86 -11.14 11.02
CA CYS A 83 5.12 -11.88 10.85
C CYS A 83 5.45 -12.07 9.36
N GLU A 84 4.42 -12.37 8.58
CA GLU A 84 4.49 -12.68 7.15
C GLU A 84 4.74 -11.43 6.28
N SER A 85 4.60 -10.22 6.84
CA SER A 85 4.99 -8.97 6.15
C SER A 85 6.50 -8.94 5.86
N CYS A 86 7.29 -9.57 6.73
CA CYS A 86 8.74 -9.68 6.59
C CYS A 86 9.15 -11.09 6.13
N HIS A 87 8.54 -12.13 6.69
CA HIS A 87 8.91 -13.53 6.45
C HIS A 87 8.25 -14.17 5.22
N GLY A 88 7.32 -13.46 4.58
CA GLY A 88 6.54 -13.96 3.45
C GLY A 88 5.44 -14.94 3.88
N ALA A 89 4.69 -15.40 2.88
CA ALA A 89 3.66 -16.43 3.02
C ALA A 89 4.22 -17.73 3.63
N ALA A 90 3.66 -18.17 4.76
CA ALA A 90 4.19 -19.27 5.55
C ALA A 90 3.17 -20.39 5.84
N ALA A 91 2.04 -20.46 5.14
CA ALA A 91 1.04 -21.53 5.37
C ALA A 91 1.67 -22.94 5.27
N LYS A 92 2.48 -23.22 4.26
CA LYS A 92 3.14 -24.54 4.12
C LYS A 92 4.14 -24.84 5.25
N HIS A 93 4.73 -23.80 5.86
CA HIS A 93 5.61 -23.98 7.01
C HIS A 93 4.83 -24.49 8.24
N THR A 94 3.57 -24.12 8.41
CA THR A 94 2.76 -24.61 9.55
C THR A 94 2.42 -26.09 9.42
N GLU A 95 2.39 -26.62 8.20
CA GLU A 95 2.18 -28.04 7.93
C GLU A 95 3.46 -28.86 8.11
N ASN A 96 4.61 -28.34 7.63
CA ASN A 96 5.89 -29.04 7.64
C ASN A 96 7.02 -28.15 8.21
N PRO A 97 7.02 -27.85 9.53
CA PRO A 97 7.86 -26.80 10.11
C PRO A 97 9.36 -27.10 10.09
N MET A 98 9.74 -28.37 10.01
CA MET A 98 11.15 -28.80 10.01
C MET A 98 11.80 -28.69 8.63
N GLU A 99 11.02 -28.89 7.57
CA GLU A 99 11.51 -28.95 6.19
C GLU A 99 11.33 -27.62 5.46
N ILE A 100 10.18 -26.98 5.63
CA ILE A 100 9.85 -25.73 4.95
C ILE A 100 10.17 -24.58 5.89
N LYS A 101 11.10 -23.71 5.51
CA LYS A 101 11.46 -22.52 6.32
C LYS A 101 10.97 -21.25 5.62
N PRO A 102 10.26 -20.35 6.32
CA PRO A 102 9.88 -19.05 5.77
C PRO A 102 11.11 -18.24 5.37
N SER A 103 10.91 -17.26 4.49
CA SER A 103 11.98 -16.32 4.15
C SER A 103 12.43 -15.58 5.40
N SER A 104 13.73 -15.32 5.53
CA SER A 104 14.27 -14.46 6.59
C SER A 104 14.95 -13.28 5.91
N PRO A 105 14.32 -12.09 5.91
CA PRO A 105 14.85 -10.95 5.18
C PRO A 105 16.12 -10.43 5.87
N LYS A 106 17.28 -10.84 5.34
CA LYS A 106 18.59 -10.36 5.80
C LYS A 106 19.11 -9.17 4.99
N LYS A 107 18.55 -8.94 3.81
CA LYS A 107 18.93 -7.85 2.90
C LYS A 107 18.29 -6.53 3.34
N ARG A 108 18.95 -5.42 2.98
CA ARG A 108 18.51 -4.06 3.34
C ARG A 108 17.18 -3.67 2.70
N ASP A 109 16.90 -4.24 1.53
CA ASP A 109 15.77 -3.86 0.67
C ASP A 109 14.43 -4.02 1.40
N TYR A 110 14.28 -5.07 2.21
CA TYR A 110 13.04 -5.33 2.96
C TYR A 110 12.69 -4.23 3.96
N CYS A 111 13.68 -3.75 4.72
CA CYS A 111 13.47 -2.65 5.66
C CYS A 111 13.14 -1.35 4.90
N SER A 112 13.78 -1.17 3.74
CA SER A 112 13.70 0.05 2.93
C SER A 112 12.34 0.24 2.26
N TYR A 113 11.51 -0.80 2.07
CA TYR A 113 10.14 -0.66 1.57
C TYR A 113 9.28 0.27 2.45
N CYS A 114 9.50 0.21 3.76
CA CYS A 114 8.81 1.07 4.72
C CYS A 114 9.67 2.25 5.15
N HIS A 115 10.95 2.02 5.44
CA HIS A 115 11.82 3.01 6.08
C HIS A 115 12.63 3.88 5.12
N SER A 116 12.48 3.73 3.80
CA SER A 116 12.99 4.75 2.87
C SER A 116 12.17 6.02 2.98
N TYR A 117 12.79 7.15 2.65
CA TYR A 117 12.09 8.42 2.61
C TYR A 117 10.96 8.43 1.57
N ASP A 118 9.77 8.78 2.02
CA ASP A 118 8.56 9.06 1.28
C ASP A 118 7.82 10.20 1.99
N ALA A 119 7.56 11.29 1.25
CA ALA A 119 6.91 12.48 1.76
C ALA A 119 5.45 12.22 2.22
N SER A 120 4.85 11.13 1.77
CA SER A 120 3.48 10.72 2.13
C SER A 120 3.41 10.03 3.50
N ARG A 121 4.55 9.70 4.12
CA ARG A 121 4.58 9.05 5.43
C ARG A 121 4.25 10.06 6.54
N PRO A 122 3.51 9.65 7.58
CA PRO A 122 3.17 10.53 8.70
C PRO A 122 4.41 11.12 9.37
N THR A 123 4.26 12.35 9.89
CA THR A 123 5.28 12.98 10.72
C THR A 123 5.65 12.08 11.91
N GLY A 124 6.94 11.92 12.16
CA GLY A 124 7.45 11.07 13.24
C GLY A 124 7.64 9.59 12.85
N PHE A 125 7.20 9.16 11.66
CA PHE A 125 7.53 7.83 11.16
C PHE A 125 9.05 7.72 10.88
N PRO A 126 9.74 6.65 11.30
CA PRO A 126 11.19 6.55 11.12
C PRO A 126 11.53 6.33 9.64
N GLN A 127 12.21 7.30 9.04
CA GLN A 127 12.65 7.24 7.65
C GLN A 127 14.14 7.56 7.53
N ILE A 128 14.81 6.88 6.62
CA ILE A 128 16.23 7.04 6.30
C ILE A 128 16.44 7.08 4.79
N ASN A 129 17.58 7.58 4.35
CA ASN A 129 18.07 7.32 2.99
C ASN A 129 18.96 6.07 3.03
N PRO A 130 18.58 4.94 2.42
CA PRO A 130 19.37 3.71 2.48
C PRO A 130 20.74 3.84 1.81
N GLN A 131 20.94 4.80 0.91
CA GLN A 131 22.23 5.03 0.25
C GLN A 131 23.24 5.72 1.17
N THR A 132 22.80 6.52 2.14
CA THR A 132 23.70 7.26 3.04
C THR A 132 23.74 6.69 4.46
N HIS A 133 22.66 6.06 4.91
CA HIS A 133 22.60 5.47 6.25
C HIS A 133 23.29 4.11 6.28
N ASN A 134 24.60 4.11 6.58
CA ASN A 134 25.43 2.91 6.69
C ASN A 134 25.36 2.04 5.40
N PRO A 135 25.84 2.55 4.26
CA PRO A 135 25.77 1.83 2.99
C PRO A 135 26.44 0.45 3.09
N LEU A 136 25.89 -0.51 2.35
CA LEU A 136 26.37 -1.90 2.25
C LEU A 136 26.30 -2.74 3.54
N LYS A 137 25.96 -2.16 4.70
CA LYS A 137 25.77 -2.90 5.96
C LYS A 137 24.29 -3.32 6.14
N PRO A 138 24.00 -4.61 6.38
CA PRO A 138 22.63 -5.05 6.67
C PRO A 138 22.05 -4.35 7.90
N CYS A 139 20.80 -3.90 7.82
CA CYS A 139 20.14 -3.17 8.92
C CYS A 139 20.15 -3.97 10.23
N ILE A 140 20.04 -5.30 10.11
CA ILE A 140 19.93 -6.24 11.23
C ILE A 140 21.20 -6.35 12.09
N THR A 141 22.35 -5.86 11.61
CA THR A 141 23.59 -5.87 12.41
C THR A 141 23.53 -4.85 13.55
N CYS A 142 22.68 -3.84 13.44
CA CYS A 142 22.53 -2.78 14.43
C CYS A 142 21.11 -2.71 15.01
N HIS A 143 20.08 -3.07 14.22
CA HIS A 143 18.68 -3.03 14.64
C HIS A 143 18.10 -4.44 14.76
N ASN A 144 17.41 -4.74 15.85
CA ASN A 144 16.65 -5.97 15.98
C ASN A 144 15.27 -5.82 15.31
N PRO A 145 14.92 -6.55 14.24
CA PRO A 145 13.63 -6.41 13.58
C PRO A 145 12.42 -6.76 14.44
N HIS A 146 12.61 -7.60 15.47
CA HIS A 146 11.59 -7.95 16.45
C HIS A 146 11.54 -6.96 17.62
N ASN A 147 12.49 -6.04 17.76
CA ASN A 147 12.36 -4.95 18.71
C ASN A 147 13.21 -3.76 18.23
N PRO A 148 12.77 -3.08 17.17
CA PRO A 148 13.56 -2.01 16.60
C PRO A 148 13.51 -0.83 17.57
N VAL A 149 14.65 -0.49 18.17
CA VAL A 149 14.76 0.71 19.00
C VAL A 149 15.34 1.82 18.11
N PRO A 150 14.54 2.81 17.69
CA PRO A 150 15.10 4.00 17.05
C PRO A 150 15.88 4.79 18.11
N PRO A 151 17.17 5.14 17.87
CA PRO A 151 17.96 5.86 18.86
C PRO A 151 17.42 7.27 19.14
N LYS A 152 16.70 7.87 18.18
CA LYS A 152 15.94 9.12 18.32
C LYS A 152 14.70 9.04 17.42
N THR A 153 13.53 9.38 17.94
CA THR A 153 12.36 9.63 17.08
C THR A 153 12.61 10.92 16.31
N PRO A 154 12.44 10.94 14.97
CA PRO A 154 12.66 12.17 14.22
C PRO A 154 11.60 13.20 14.64
N ARG A 155 12.04 14.23 15.38
CA ARG A 155 11.22 15.41 15.65
C ARG A 155 11.14 16.21 14.35
N SER A 156 9.95 16.24 13.75
CA SER A 156 9.62 16.95 12.51
C SER A 156 10.30 16.44 11.23
N CYS A 157 9.76 16.84 10.08
CA CYS A 157 10.14 16.45 8.72
C CYS A 157 11.55 16.91 8.33
N ALA A 158 12.59 16.40 8.99
CA ALA A 158 13.99 16.66 8.65
C ALA A 158 14.38 16.12 7.26
N ALA A 159 13.54 15.29 6.66
CA ALA A 159 13.80 14.78 5.32
C ALA A 159 13.47 15.80 4.20
N THR A 160 12.71 16.86 4.48
CA THR A 160 12.49 17.97 3.52
C THR A 160 13.73 18.86 3.37
N LEU A 161 14.67 18.84 4.33
CA LEU A 161 15.90 19.63 4.28
C LEU A 161 16.89 19.16 3.21
N LEU A 162 16.82 17.89 2.76
CA LEU A 162 17.74 17.39 1.73
C LEU A 162 17.38 17.88 0.31
N ARG A 163 16.14 18.33 0.07
CA ARG A 163 15.77 18.95 -1.22
C ARG A 163 16.30 20.38 -1.36
N ARG A 164 16.75 21.02 -0.27
CA ARG A 164 17.42 22.33 -0.33
C ARG A 164 18.90 22.26 -0.72
N LEU A 165 19.53 21.09 -0.61
CA LEU A 165 20.98 20.95 -0.90
C LEU A 165 21.28 20.62 -2.37
N SER A 166 20.27 20.33 -3.19
CA SER A 166 20.44 20.05 -4.62
C SER A 166 20.21 21.27 -5.53
N HIS A 167 19.97 22.46 -4.96
CA HIS A 167 19.81 23.72 -5.70
C HIS A 167 20.75 24.79 -5.13
N PRO A 168 21.89 25.09 -5.80
CA PRO A 168 22.92 25.98 -5.28
C PRO A 168 22.54 27.47 -5.24
N ASP A 169 21.34 27.85 -5.71
CA ASP A 169 21.05 29.25 -6.10
C ASP A 169 19.91 29.95 -5.32
N ARG A 170 19.57 29.48 -4.11
CA ARG A 170 18.59 30.20 -3.26
C ARG A 170 19.21 30.74 -1.98
N LYS A 171 19.94 31.85 -2.13
CA LYS A 171 20.29 32.76 -1.04
C LYS A 171 19.06 33.60 -0.69
N ASP A 172 18.30 33.21 0.34
CA ASP A 172 17.53 34.14 1.20
C ASP A 172 16.43 33.45 2.05
N GLN A 173 16.27 34.00 3.26
CA GLN A 173 15.13 33.90 4.18
C GLN A 173 14.99 32.62 5.02
N GLY A 174 15.89 32.48 6.00
CA GLY A 174 15.69 31.63 7.16
C GLY A 174 14.71 32.26 8.15
N GLY A 175 13.42 32.01 7.95
CA GLY A 175 12.40 32.13 8.99
C GLY A 175 12.05 30.74 9.50
N LEU A 176 12.53 30.38 10.71
CA LEU A 176 11.94 29.28 11.45
C LEU A 176 10.51 29.67 11.80
N ILE A 177 9.52 28.94 11.29
CA ILE A 177 8.19 28.96 11.88
C ILE A 177 8.25 28.00 13.09
N PRO A 178 8.13 28.48 14.33
CA PRO A 178 8.00 27.59 15.48
C PRO A 178 6.62 26.92 15.44
N CYS A 179 6.57 25.60 15.64
CA CYS A 179 5.31 24.91 15.87
C CYS A 179 4.80 25.24 17.28
N PRO A 180 3.49 25.49 17.47
CA PRO A 180 2.92 25.72 18.78
C PRO A 180 2.98 24.43 19.63
N ASP A 181 3.09 24.62 20.93
CA ASP A 181 3.28 23.61 21.98
C ASP A 181 2.22 22.49 21.99
#